data_AF-A0A3C2BWA0-F1
#
_entry.id   AF-A0A3C2BWA0-F1
#
_cell.length_a   1.000
_cell.length_b   1.000
_cell.length_c   1.000
_cell.angle_alpha   90.00
_cell.angle_beta   90.00
_cell.angle_gamma   90.00
#
_symmetry.space_group_name_H-M   'P 1'
#
loop_
_entity.id
_entity.type
_entity.pdbx_description
1 polymer ?
#
loop_
_entity_poly.entity_id
_entity_poly.type
_entity_poly.pdbx_seq_one_letter_code
_entity_poly.pdbx_strand_id
1 'polypeptide(L)' 'MLEELRIRDLGVITDATLPLGPGLSVVTGETGAGKTMVVTAVGLLLGARSDAGAVRSGAKSATAEA' A
#
# COMPACT_ATOMS: atom_id res chain seq x y z
N MET A 1 12.15 -9.41 8.63
CA MET A 1 12.25 -8.88 7.26
C MET A 1 10.85 -8.88 6.71
N LEU A 2 10.40 -7.87 5.95
CA LEU A 2 9.08 -7.90 5.34
C LEU A 2 9.06 -9.01 4.28
N GLU A 3 8.19 -10.00 4.41
CA GLU A 3 8.05 -11.12 3.47
C GLU A 3 6.88 -10.90 2.51
N GLU A 4 5.82 -10.27 2.98
CA GLU A 4 4.63 -9.96 2.18
C GLU A 4 4.07 -8.61 2.61
N LEU A 5 3.45 -7.88 1.69
CA LEU A 5 2.66 -6.68 1.96
C LEU A 5 1.28 -6.86 1.36
N ARG A 6 0.23 -6.83 2.19
CA ARG A 6 -1.17 -6.82 1.75
C ARG A 6 -1.75 -5.43 1.90
N ILE A 7 -2.41 -4.98 0.84
CA ILE A 7 -3.06 -3.67 0.77
C ILE A 7 -4.51 -3.88 0.35
N ARG A 8 -5.46 -3.35 1.12
CA ARG A 8 -6.88 -3.36 0.76
C ARG A 8 -7.48 -1.98 0.85
N ASP A 9 -8.28 -1.64 -0.16
CA ASP A 9 -9.08 -0.43 -0.26
C ASP A 9 -8.31 0.88 0.00
N LEU A 10 -7.04 0.95 -0.43
CA LEU A 10 -6.17 2.12 -0.28
C LEU A 10 -6.04 2.87 -1.62
N GLY A 11 -6.67 4.04 -1.71
CA GLY A 11 -6.71 4.88 -2.89
C GLY A 11 -7.26 4.14 -4.10
N VAL A 12 -6.39 3.87 -5.08
CA VAL A 12 -6.75 3.13 -6.32
C VAL A 12 -6.65 1.61 -6.17
N ILE A 13 -6.05 1.11 -5.09
CA ILE A 13 -5.87 -0.33 -4.85
C ILE A 13 -7.11 -0.88 -4.16
N THR A 14 -7.81 -1.81 -4.81
CA THR A 14 -8.90 -2.57 -4.18
C THR A 14 -8.34 -3.69 -3.30
N ASP A 15 -7.48 -4.53 -3.87
CA ASP A 15 -6.79 -5.62 -3.18
C ASP A 15 -5.46 -5.87 -3.91
N ALA A 16 -4.36 -5.91 -3.17
CA ALA A 16 -3.05 -6.28 -3.68
C ALA A 16 -2.27 -7.05 -2.63
N THR A 17 -1.60 -8.12 -3.06
CA THR A 17 -0.62 -8.87 -2.27
C THR A 17 0.72 -8.81 -2.98
N LEU A 18 1.73 -8.27 -2.31
CA LEU A 18 3.07 -8.09 -2.85
C LEU A 18 4.06 -8.96 -2.05
N PRO A 19 4.64 -10.02 -2.65
CA PRO A 19 5.75 -10.71 -2.03
C PRO A 19 6.99 -9.80 -2.04
N LEU A 20 7.69 -9.75 -0.91
CA LEU A 20 8.91 -8.98 -0.71
C LEU A 20 10.06 -9.92 -0.39
N GLY A 21 11.24 -9.56 -0.88
CA GLY A 21 12.44 -10.36 -0.79
C GLY A 21 13.62 -9.55 -0.30
N PRO A 22 14.76 -10.21 -0.02
CA PRO A 22 15.94 -9.52 0.48
C PRO A 22 16.53 -8.61 -0.62
N GLY A 23 17.17 -7.53 -0.20
CA GLY A 23 17.81 -6.58 -1.12
C GLY A 23 16.86 -5.48 -1.60
N LEU A 24 16.78 -5.30 -2.92
CA LEU A 24 16.08 -4.17 -3.54
C LEU A 24 14.79 -4.63 -4.22
N SER A 25 13.65 -4.12 -3.74
CA SER A 25 12.38 -4.20 -4.44
C SER A 25 12.15 -2.94 -5.28
N VAL A 26 11.79 -3.11 -6.55
CA VAL A 26 11.53 -2.00 -7.48
C VAL A 26 10.07 -2.01 -7.91
N VAL A 27 9.37 -0.90 -7.68
CA VAL A 27 7.97 -0.72 -8.08
C VAL A 27 7.91 0.25 -9.27
N THR A 28 7.38 -0.21 -10.40
CA THR A 28 7.25 0.58 -11.64
C THR A 28 5.78 0.79 -12.00
N GLY A 29 5.51 1.59 -13.04
CA GLY A 29 4.15 1.81 -13.54
C GLY A 29 4.03 3.13 -14.31
N GLU A 30 2.90 3.33 -14.98
CA GLU A 30 2.66 4.45 -15.89
C GLU A 30 2.25 5.74 -15.17
N THR A 31 1.17 5.72 -14.40
CA THR A 31 0.52 6.94 -13.84
C THR A 31 0.88 7.25 -12.39
N GLY A 32 1.77 6.45 -11.78
CA GLY A 32 2.29 6.69 -10.42
C GLY A 32 1.33 6.40 -9.28
N ALA A 33 0.00 6.44 -9.49
CA ALA A 33 -1.01 6.26 -8.45
C ALA A 33 -0.81 4.97 -7.64
N GLY A 34 -0.65 3.82 -8.30
CA GLY A 34 -0.38 2.55 -7.62
C GLY A 34 0.95 2.53 -6.86
N LYS A 35 2.00 3.18 -7.41
CA LYS A 35 3.30 3.29 -6.74
C LYS A 35 3.20 4.10 -5.45
N THR A 36 2.51 5.24 -5.50
CA THR A 36 2.27 6.07 -4.31
C THR A 36 1.52 5.28 -3.25
N MET A 37 0.49 4.51 -3.61
CA MET A 37 -0.27 3.72 -2.64
C MET A 37 0.59 2.63 -1.96
N VAL A 38 1.52 1.99 -2.68
CA VAL A 38 2.46 1.03 -2.08
C VAL A 38 3.37 1.73 -1.06
N VAL A 39 3.91 2.90 -1.40
CA VAL A 39 4.75 3.68 -0.47
C VAL A 39 3.94 4.15 0.74
N THR A 40 2.71 4.60 0.54
CA THR A 40 1.79 4.98 1.62
C THR A 40 1.52 3.80 2.55
N ALA A 41 1.27 2.60 2.01
CA ALA A 41 1.04 1.39 2.82
C ALA A 41 2.25 1.05 3.69
N VAL A 42 3.47 1.12 3.15
CA VAL A 42 4.71 0.93 3.92
C VAL A 42 4.83 2.02 5.00
N GLY A 43 4.53 3.28 4.68
CA GLY A 43 4.53 4.37 5.65
C GLY A 43 3.58 4.11 6.81
N LEU A 44 2.35 3.65 6.54
CA LEU A 44 1.35 3.33 7.57
C LEU A 44 1.83 2.21 8.50
N LEU A 45 2.46 1.17 7.95
CA LEU A 45 3.08 0.09 8.74
C LEU A 45 4.21 0.59 9.66
N LEU A 46 4.93 1.62 9.23
CA LEU A 46 5.99 2.27 10.00
C LEU A 46 5.46 3.35 10.97
N GLY A 47 4.15 3.52 11.10
CA GLY A 47 3.52 4.46 12.03
C GLY A 47 3.35 5.88 11.47
N ALA A 48 3.43 6.07 10.16
CA ALA A 48 3.08 7.35 9.54
C ALA A 48 1.61 7.70 9.83
N ARG A 49 1.29 9.00 9.79
CA ARG A 49 -0.06 9.50 10.04
C ARG A 49 -1.04 8.90 9.02
N SER A 50 -2.14 8.37 9.52
CA SER A 50 -3.26 7.93 8.69
C SER A 50 -4.08 9.11 8.17
N ASP A 51 -4.52 9.03 6.91
CA ASP A 51 -5.40 9.99 6.26
C ASP A 51 -6.68 9.27 5.80
N ALA A 52 -7.83 9.77 6.24
CA ALA A 52 -9.13 9.24 5.81
C ALA A 52 -9.36 9.41 4.31
N GLY A 53 -8.74 10.41 3.67
CA GLY A 53 -8.79 10.61 2.22
C GLY A 53 -8.07 9.52 1.42
N ALA A 54 -7.23 8.70 2.07
CA ALA A 54 -6.59 7.56 1.44
C ALA A 54 -7.50 6.32 1.36
N VAL A 55 -8.64 6.31 2.06
CA VAL A 55 -9.62 5.22 1.94
C VAL A 55 -10.28 5.30 0.56
N ARG A 56 -10.28 4.17 -0.16
CA ARG A 56 -10.89 4.06 -1.49
C ARG A 56 -12.36 4.47 -1.44
N SER A 57 -12.80 5.20 -2.47
CA SER A 57 -14.21 5.60 -2.60
C SER A 57 -15.14 4.39 -2.56
N GLY A 58 -16.14 4.44 -1.68
CA GLY A 58 -17.09 3.35 -1.44
C GLY A 58 -16.64 2.28 -0.44
N ALA A 59 -15.39 2.32 0.03
CA ALA A 59 -14.92 1.44 1.10
C ALA A 59 -15.12 2.07 2.49
N LYS A 60 -15.25 1.22 3.52
CA LYS A 60 -15.41 1.66 4.91
C LYS A 60 -14.08 1.97 5.60
N SER A 61 -13.00 1.33 5.15
CA SER A 61 -11.67 1.39 5.74
C SER A 61 -10.64 0.92 4.71
N ALA A 62 -9.38 1.31 4.89
CA ALA A 62 -8.24 0.75 4.18
C ALA A 62 -7.36 -0.02 5.18
N THR A 63 -6.69 -1.08 4.72
CA THR A 63 -5.68 -1.80 5.53
C THR A 63 -4.37 -1.96 4.78
N ALA A 64 -3.27 -1.93 5.55
CA ALA A 64 -1.94 -2.32 5.13
C ALA A 64 -1.41 -3.29 6.18
N GLU A 65 -1.03 -4.49 5.77
CA GLU A 65 -0.62 -5.60 6.64
C GLU A 65 0.69 -6.19 6.11
N ALA A 66 1.59 -6.59 7.00
CA ALA A 66 2.91 -7.12 6.67
C ALA A 66 3.35 -8.21 7.64
#